data_AF-A0A7G9G3Z6-F1
#
_entry.id   AF-A0A7G9G3Z6-F1
#
_cell.length_a   1.000
_cell.length_b   1.000
_cell.length_c   1.000
_cell.angle_alpha   90.00
_cell.angle_beta   90.00
_cell.angle_gamma   90.00
#
_symmetry.space_group_name_H-M   'P 1'
#
loop_
_entity.id
_entity.type
_entity.pdbx_description
1 polymer ?
#
loop_
_entity_poly.entity_id
_entity_poly.type
_entity_poly.pdbx_seq_one_letter_code
_entity_poly.pdbx_strand_id
1 'polypeptide(L)'
;MNIREQLEAQECEILSPYASLSKNTRGRERDEPLCDIRPAYQRDRDRILHCKSFRRLKHKTQVFLSPVGDHYRTRLTHTLEVAQIARTIAKSLRLNEELAEAIALGHDLGHTPFGHAGEDALNTVCSEGFAHYKQSVRVVERLEKEGRGLNLTWEVRDGILNHRTSGRPHTLEGKVVRLSDKIAYINHDIDDAIRAGILTEEMLPSPYTDVLGHTVRERLNTLIHSIIEESCGKPEILMAPEVEKAMGSLRAFMFENVYKNSVSKKEDPKAQQLLVDLFGYYLDHVDELPGEYKMLMDQGDSKERVVCDYIAGMSDSYAIDTFTNLFVPQAWKN
;
A
#
# COMPACT_ATOMS: atom_id res chain seq x y z
N MET A 1 -36.71 -3.34 -7.02
CA MET A 1 -35.47 -2.62 -6.69
C MET A 1 -34.86 -3.28 -5.47
N ASN A 2 -33.73 -3.98 -5.62
CA ASN A 2 -33.02 -4.60 -4.50
C ASN A 2 -32.22 -3.57 -3.70
N ILE A 3 -31.55 -4.00 -2.61
CA ILE A 3 -30.82 -3.10 -1.70
C ILE A 3 -29.65 -2.43 -2.44
N ARG A 4 -28.90 -3.18 -3.25
CA ARG A 4 -27.83 -2.62 -4.08
C ARG A 4 -28.34 -1.49 -4.96
N GLU A 5 -29.44 -1.70 -5.69
CA GLU A 5 -30.00 -0.70 -6.61
C GLU A 5 -30.48 0.56 -5.86
N GLN A 6 -30.95 0.41 -4.61
CA GLN A 6 -31.28 1.54 -3.74
C GLN A 6 -30.03 2.35 -3.36
N LEU A 7 -28.94 1.68 -2.99
CA LEU A 7 -27.66 2.33 -2.66
C LEU A 7 -27.05 3.02 -3.88
N GLU A 8 -27.06 2.38 -5.04
CA GLU A 8 -26.62 2.95 -6.32
C GLU A 8 -27.45 4.18 -6.72
N ALA A 9 -28.75 4.19 -6.44
CA ALA A 9 -29.60 5.36 -6.66
C ALA A 9 -29.23 6.50 -5.70
N GLN A 10 -29.00 6.20 -4.42
CA GLN A 10 -28.55 7.19 -3.43
C GLN A 10 -27.22 7.82 -3.82
N GLU A 11 -26.24 7.03 -4.31
CA GLU A 11 -24.97 7.56 -4.81
C GLU A 11 -25.18 8.66 -5.87
N CYS A 12 -26.18 8.51 -6.74
CA CYS A 12 -26.46 9.49 -7.80
C CYS A 12 -27.05 10.80 -7.28
N GLU A 13 -27.75 10.74 -6.15
CA GLU A 13 -28.43 11.89 -5.56
C GLU A 13 -27.48 12.69 -4.64
N ILE A 14 -26.63 12.00 -3.89
CA ILE A 14 -25.85 12.61 -2.81
C ILE A 14 -24.40 12.92 -3.20
N LEU A 15 -23.82 12.17 -4.13
CA LEU A 15 -22.42 12.35 -4.48
C LEU A 15 -22.21 13.56 -5.39
N SER A 16 -20.99 14.10 -5.35
CA SER A 16 -20.51 15.12 -6.28
C SER A 16 -20.68 14.65 -7.73
N PRO A 17 -21.00 15.53 -8.70
CA PRO A 17 -21.06 15.16 -10.11
C PRO A 17 -19.73 14.64 -10.67
N TYR A 18 -18.62 14.86 -9.96
CA TYR A 18 -17.29 14.37 -10.31
C TYR A 18 -16.91 13.06 -9.60
N ALA A 19 -17.77 12.54 -8.72
CA ALA A 19 -17.53 11.29 -8.01
C ALA A 19 -17.73 10.08 -8.92
N SER A 20 -17.00 9.01 -8.63
CA SER A 20 -17.18 7.74 -9.32
C SER A 20 -18.41 7.01 -8.79
N LEU A 21 -19.42 6.81 -9.63
CA LEU A 21 -20.61 6.05 -9.26
C LEU A 21 -20.39 4.55 -9.47
N SER A 22 -20.78 3.72 -8.51
CA SER A 22 -20.61 2.27 -8.60
C SER A 22 -21.43 1.65 -9.74
N LYS A 23 -22.61 2.20 -10.03
CA LYS A 23 -23.46 1.81 -11.17
C LYS A 23 -22.83 2.09 -12.54
N ASN A 24 -21.87 3.02 -12.61
CA ASN A 24 -21.19 3.44 -13.83
C ASN A 24 -19.78 2.83 -13.93
N THR A 25 -19.48 1.81 -13.12
CA THR A 25 -18.19 1.11 -13.19
C THR A 25 -17.92 0.59 -14.59
N ARG A 26 -16.65 0.60 -15.01
CA ARG A 26 -16.19 -0.11 -16.22
C ARG A 26 -16.22 -1.63 -16.04
N GLY A 27 -16.57 -2.10 -14.84
CA GLY A 27 -16.79 -3.50 -14.55
C GLY A 27 -15.52 -4.23 -14.14
N ARG A 28 -15.63 -5.55 -14.23
CA ARG A 28 -14.60 -6.52 -13.82
C ARG A 28 -14.09 -7.22 -15.07
N GLU A 29 -12.91 -7.83 -14.98
CA GLU A 29 -12.36 -8.58 -16.11
C GLU A 29 -13.12 -9.88 -16.36
N ARG A 30 -13.58 -10.54 -15.29
CA ARG A 30 -14.45 -11.70 -15.39
C ARG A 30 -15.85 -11.33 -14.95
N ASP A 31 -16.81 -11.58 -15.81
CA ASP A 31 -18.22 -11.36 -15.50
C ASP A 31 -18.67 -12.24 -14.34
N GLU A 32 -19.42 -11.63 -13.44
CA GLU A 32 -20.02 -12.30 -12.29
C GLU A 32 -21.37 -11.68 -11.98
N PRO A 33 -22.32 -12.45 -11.43
CA PRO A 33 -23.59 -11.91 -10.99
C PRO A 33 -23.38 -10.77 -9.98
N LEU A 34 -24.14 -9.70 -10.18
CA LEU A 34 -24.14 -8.56 -9.29
C LEU A 34 -24.76 -8.97 -7.94
N CYS A 35 -24.25 -8.40 -6.86
CA CYS A 35 -24.79 -8.67 -5.52
C CYS A 35 -26.12 -7.94 -5.36
N ASP A 36 -27.11 -8.59 -4.76
CA ASP A 36 -28.40 -8.00 -4.41
C ASP A 36 -28.33 -6.95 -3.29
N ILE A 37 -27.26 -6.97 -2.49
CA ILE A 37 -27.06 -6.09 -1.32
C ILE A 37 -25.98 -5.03 -1.55
N ARG A 38 -24.81 -5.42 -2.04
CA ARG A 38 -23.61 -4.56 -2.03
C ARG A 38 -23.30 -3.97 -3.42
N PRO A 39 -23.10 -2.65 -3.53
CA PRO A 39 -22.53 -2.02 -4.73
C PRO A 39 -21.11 -2.53 -5.05
N ALA A 40 -20.66 -2.25 -6.27
CA ALA A 40 -19.44 -2.84 -6.81
C ALA A 40 -18.19 -2.55 -5.97
N TYR A 41 -18.01 -1.30 -5.51
CA TYR A 41 -16.84 -0.88 -4.73
C TYR A 41 -16.85 -1.42 -3.29
N GLN A 42 -18.03 -1.50 -2.66
CA GLN A 42 -18.18 -2.14 -1.36
C GLN A 42 -17.77 -3.62 -1.41
N ARG A 43 -18.17 -4.33 -2.48
CA ARG A 43 -17.77 -5.72 -2.69
C ARG A 43 -16.26 -5.88 -2.88
N ASP A 44 -15.59 -4.89 -3.48
CA ASP A 44 -14.14 -4.89 -3.66
C ASP A 44 -13.38 -4.69 -2.36
N ARG A 45 -13.82 -3.70 -1.57
CA ARG A 45 -13.30 -3.48 -0.22
C ARG A 45 -13.36 -4.78 0.60
N ASP A 46 -14.51 -5.44 0.61
CA ASP A 46 -14.70 -6.67 1.38
C ASP A 46 -13.77 -7.81 0.88
N ARG A 47 -13.57 -7.91 -0.45
CA ARG A 47 -12.64 -8.90 -1.04
C ARG A 47 -11.20 -8.66 -0.61
N ILE A 48 -10.76 -7.41 -0.62
CA ILE A 48 -9.40 -7.03 -0.18
C ILE A 48 -9.23 -7.35 1.30
N LEU A 49 -10.17 -6.94 2.15
CA LEU A 49 -10.11 -7.14 3.59
C LEU A 49 -9.97 -8.63 3.99
N HIS A 50 -10.56 -9.54 3.22
CA HIS A 50 -10.53 -10.97 3.48
C HIS A 50 -9.41 -11.75 2.77
N CYS A 51 -8.56 -11.10 1.97
CA CYS A 51 -7.50 -11.78 1.23
C CYS A 51 -6.31 -12.17 2.13
N LYS A 52 -5.49 -13.14 1.70
CA LYS A 52 -4.34 -13.59 2.50
C LYS A 52 -3.30 -12.47 2.59
N SER A 53 -3.05 -11.77 1.49
CA SER A 53 -2.05 -10.70 1.40
C SER A 53 -2.33 -9.54 2.35
N PHE A 54 -3.61 -9.14 2.50
CA PHE A 54 -4.00 -8.08 3.46
C PHE A 54 -3.70 -8.49 4.91
N ARG A 55 -3.95 -9.74 5.28
CA ARG A 55 -3.61 -10.25 6.62
C ARG A 55 -2.11 -10.24 6.88
N ARG A 56 -1.29 -10.50 5.85
CA ARG A 56 0.17 -10.49 5.97
C ARG A 56 0.75 -9.11 6.21
N LEU A 57 0.03 -8.02 5.87
CA LEU A 57 0.47 -6.65 6.18
C LEU A 57 0.70 -6.42 7.69
N LYS A 58 0.03 -7.20 8.56
CA LYS A 58 0.28 -7.20 10.01
C LYS A 58 1.71 -7.61 10.36
N HIS A 59 2.32 -8.44 9.53
CA HIS A 59 3.63 -9.06 9.78
C HIS A 59 4.71 -8.53 8.82
N LYS A 60 4.49 -7.33 8.28
CA LYS A 60 5.46 -6.59 7.46
C LYS A 60 5.76 -5.24 8.10
N THR A 61 7.03 -4.93 8.23
CA THR A 61 7.52 -3.64 8.71
C THR A 61 7.21 -2.53 7.69
N GLN A 62 6.88 -1.34 8.20
CA GLN A 62 6.71 -0.15 7.36
C GLN A 62 8.07 0.50 7.05
N VAL A 63 8.71 1.09 8.08
CA VAL A 63 9.94 1.90 7.95
C VAL A 63 11.17 1.22 8.52
N PHE A 64 11.06 0.68 9.75
CA PHE A 64 12.20 0.12 10.48
C PHE A 64 12.14 -1.40 10.49
N LEU A 65 13.27 -2.04 10.22
CA LEU A 65 13.41 -3.50 10.30
C LEU A 65 13.37 -3.96 11.76
N SER A 66 12.36 -4.77 12.10
CA SER A 66 12.20 -5.45 13.39
C SER A 66 12.61 -4.61 14.62
N PRO A 67 12.07 -3.39 14.80
CA PRO A 67 12.44 -2.57 15.94
C PRO A 67 11.92 -3.23 17.24
N VAL A 68 12.75 -3.18 18.28
CA VAL A 68 12.45 -3.80 19.57
C VAL A 68 11.38 -2.96 20.29
N GLY A 69 10.13 -3.44 20.32
CA GLY A 69 9.04 -2.84 21.08
C GLY A 69 7.65 -3.08 20.47
N ASP A 70 6.61 -3.04 21.30
CA ASP A 70 5.22 -3.40 20.90
C ASP A 70 4.47 -2.30 20.11
N HIS A 71 5.09 -1.13 19.92
CA HIS A 71 4.41 0.08 19.43
C HIS A 71 4.85 0.54 18.04
N TYR A 72 5.65 -0.26 17.33
CA TYR A 72 6.06 0.09 15.97
C TYR A 72 4.99 -0.24 14.93
N ARG A 73 4.89 0.62 13.93
CA ARG A 73 3.89 0.50 12.88
C ARG A 73 4.24 -0.61 11.91
N THR A 74 3.20 -1.36 11.57
CA THR A 74 3.20 -2.35 10.50
C THR A 74 2.60 -1.73 9.24
N ARG A 75 2.75 -2.41 8.10
CA ARG A 75 2.05 -2.02 6.87
C ARG A 75 0.55 -1.99 7.04
N LEU A 76 -0.01 -2.86 7.90
CA LEU A 76 -1.44 -2.86 8.19
C LEU A 76 -1.87 -1.57 8.89
N THR A 77 -1.14 -1.12 9.92
CA THR A 77 -1.47 0.14 10.63
C THR A 77 -1.34 1.35 9.71
N HIS A 78 -0.30 1.39 8.85
CA HIS A 78 -0.18 2.41 7.82
C HIS A 78 -1.39 2.41 6.87
N THR A 79 -1.74 1.24 6.33
CA THR A 79 -2.88 1.07 5.41
C THR A 79 -4.20 1.53 6.02
N LEU A 80 -4.43 1.26 7.31
CA LEU A 80 -5.64 1.69 8.02
C LEU A 80 -5.69 3.22 8.19
N GLU A 81 -4.56 3.88 8.41
CA GLU A 81 -4.50 5.34 8.48
C GLU A 81 -4.72 5.99 7.12
N VAL A 82 -4.10 5.45 6.06
CA VAL A 82 -4.35 5.91 4.69
C VAL A 82 -5.85 5.80 4.37
N ALA A 83 -6.49 4.69 4.74
CA ALA A 83 -7.92 4.50 4.55
C ALA A 83 -8.75 5.52 5.37
N GLN A 84 -8.39 5.78 6.63
CA GLN A 84 -9.10 6.75 7.47
C GLN A 84 -9.00 8.18 6.91
N ILE A 85 -7.81 8.61 6.50
CA ILE A 85 -7.59 9.94 5.89
C ILE A 85 -8.35 10.03 4.56
N ALA A 86 -8.23 9.02 3.70
CA ALA A 86 -8.87 8.99 2.39
C ALA A 86 -10.40 9.06 2.50
N ARG A 87 -10.99 8.31 3.44
CA ARG A 87 -12.43 8.36 3.70
C ARG A 87 -12.89 9.71 4.23
N THR A 88 -12.11 10.33 5.12
CA THR A 88 -12.42 11.66 5.66
C THR A 88 -12.48 12.70 4.55
N ILE A 89 -11.49 12.70 3.66
CA ILE A 89 -11.43 13.61 2.51
C ILE A 89 -12.55 13.28 1.51
N ALA A 90 -12.70 12.01 1.12
CA ALA A 90 -13.71 11.58 0.16
C ALA A 90 -15.12 11.94 0.62
N LYS A 91 -15.46 11.64 1.87
CA LYS A 91 -16.77 11.96 2.46
C LYS A 91 -17.03 13.47 2.49
N SER A 92 -16.03 14.26 2.88
CA SER A 92 -16.16 15.73 2.93
C SER A 92 -16.36 16.35 1.54
N LEU A 93 -15.78 15.76 0.51
CA LEU A 93 -15.92 16.17 -0.89
C LEU A 93 -17.12 15.53 -1.60
N ARG A 94 -17.92 14.71 -0.89
CA ARG A 94 -19.01 13.88 -1.46
C ARG A 94 -18.53 13.00 -2.62
N LEU A 95 -17.32 12.45 -2.51
CA LEU A 95 -16.80 11.42 -3.41
C LEU A 95 -17.21 10.03 -2.90
N ASN A 96 -16.97 8.99 -3.71
CA ASN A 96 -17.33 7.64 -3.33
C ASN A 96 -16.38 7.08 -2.24
N GLU A 97 -16.87 7.07 -1.00
CA GLU A 97 -16.11 6.63 0.18
C GLU A 97 -15.64 5.17 0.06
N GLU A 98 -16.48 4.29 -0.48
CA GLU A 98 -16.19 2.86 -0.64
C GLU A 98 -15.10 2.61 -1.67
N LEU A 99 -15.07 3.39 -2.76
CA LEU A 99 -14.00 3.32 -3.74
C LEU A 99 -12.67 3.79 -3.15
N ALA A 100 -12.67 4.93 -2.44
CA ALA A 100 -11.47 5.44 -1.78
C ALA A 100 -10.94 4.45 -0.74
N GLU A 101 -11.82 3.85 0.07
CA GLU A 101 -11.45 2.82 1.06
C GLU A 101 -10.90 1.56 0.38
N ALA A 102 -11.56 1.04 -0.67
CA ALA A 102 -11.08 -0.14 -1.39
C ALA A 102 -9.68 0.07 -2.00
N ILE A 103 -9.44 1.23 -2.63
CA ILE A 103 -8.12 1.57 -3.19
C ILE A 103 -7.08 1.67 -2.06
N ALA A 104 -7.40 2.37 -0.97
CA ALA A 104 -6.51 2.52 0.18
C ALA A 104 -6.15 1.17 0.81
N LEU A 105 -7.10 0.26 1.01
CA LEU A 105 -6.81 -1.06 1.56
C LEU A 105 -5.99 -1.94 0.61
N GLY A 106 -6.08 -1.70 -0.70
CA GLY A 106 -5.42 -2.48 -1.73
C GLY A 106 -4.03 -1.99 -2.15
N HIS A 107 -3.68 -0.73 -1.88
CA HIS A 107 -2.49 -0.10 -2.47
C HIS A 107 -1.18 -0.79 -2.08
N ASP A 108 -1.12 -1.32 -0.85
CA ASP A 108 0.10 -1.81 -0.21
C ASP A 108 0.25 -3.35 -0.25
N LEU A 109 -0.69 -4.07 -0.88
CA LEU A 109 -0.76 -5.54 -0.86
C LEU A 109 0.49 -6.24 -1.40
N GLY A 110 1.17 -5.61 -2.35
CA GLY A 110 2.31 -6.15 -3.09
C GLY A 110 3.67 -5.83 -2.47
N HIS A 111 3.73 -5.17 -1.32
CA HIS A 111 5.01 -4.90 -0.69
C HIS A 111 5.71 -6.17 -0.27
N THR A 112 7.02 -6.21 -0.46
CA THR A 112 7.91 -7.29 -0.04
C THR A 112 8.07 -7.34 1.48
N PRO A 113 8.59 -8.46 2.02
CA PRO A 113 9.25 -8.44 3.31
C PRO A 113 10.28 -7.31 3.39
N PHE A 114 10.45 -6.71 4.56
CA PHE A 114 11.48 -5.68 4.81
C PHE A 114 11.28 -4.36 4.03
N GLY A 115 10.08 -4.11 3.50
CA GLY A 115 9.72 -2.85 2.86
C GLY A 115 10.60 -2.51 1.66
N HIS A 116 11.12 -1.27 1.61
CA HIS A 116 11.91 -0.79 0.47
C HIS A 116 13.19 -1.59 0.25
N ALA A 117 13.85 -2.06 1.31
CA ALA A 117 15.04 -2.90 1.18
C ALA A 117 14.72 -4.17 0.38
N GLY A 118 13.57 -4.80 0.64
CA GLY A 118 13.18 -5.99 -0.11
C GLY A 118 12.71 -5.71 -1.54
N GLU A 119 12.10 -4.54 -1.77
CA GLU A 119 11.74 -4.09 -3.12
C GLU A 119 13.01 -3.90 -3.98
N ASP A 120 14.02 -3.25 -3.43
CA ASP A 120 15.32 -3.04 -4.09
C ASP A 120 16.05 -4.36 -4.39
N ALA A 121 16.01 -5.31 -3.44
CA ALA A 121 16.60 -6.64 -3.61
C ALA A 121 15.96 -7.39 -4.78
N LEU A 122 14.63 -7.53 -4.77
CA LEU A 122 13.91 -8.25 -5.83
C LEU A 122 14.00 -7.54 -7.18
N ASN A 123 14.03 -6.21 -7.20
CA ASN A 123 14.20 -5.45 -8.44
C ASN A 123 15.59 -5.63 -9.07
N THR A 124 16.60 -5.95 -8.26
CA THR A 124 17.96 -6.21 -8.73
C THR A 124 18.11 -7.62 -9.32
N VAL A 125 17.45 -8.63 -8.75
CA VAL A 125 17.62 -10.04 -9.17
C VAL A 125 16.58 -10.53 -10.16
N CYS A 126 15.38 -9.95 -10.19
CA CYS A 126 14.36 -10.32 -11.17
C CYS A 126 14.62 -9.56 -12.48
N SER A 127 14.88 -10.26 -13.58
CA SER A 127 15.23 -9.62 -14.86
C SER A 127 14.11 -8.74 -15.43
N GLU A 128 12.86 -9.06 -15.09
CA GLU A 128 11.69 -8.27 -15.44
C GLU A 128 11.48 -7.03 -14.53
N GLY A 129 12.32 -6.88 -13.50
CA GLY A 129 12.19 -5.88 -12.46
C GLY A 129 11.07 -6.16 -11.46
N PHE A 130 11.03 -5.35 -10.41
CA PHE A 130 10.04 -5.43 -9.35
C PHE A 130 9.63 -4.03 -8.88
N ALA A 131 8.34 -3.87 -8.61
CA ALA A 131 7.82 -2.66 -7.97
C ALA A 131 6.55 -2.98 -7.19
N HIS A 132 6.45 -2.52 -5.95
CA HIS A 132 5.36 -2.91 -5.04
C HIS A 132 3.98 -2.57 -5.61
N TYR A 133 3.79 -1.41 -6.26
CA TYR A 133 2.50 -0.99 -6.80
C TYR A 133 2.04 -1.86 -7.97
N LYS A 134 2.97 -2.36 -8.81
CA LYS A 134 2.66 -3.35 -9.84
C LYS A 134 2.33 -4.70 -9.21
N GLN A 135 3.07 -5.05 -8.16
CA GLN A 135 2.83 -6.28 -7.42
C GLN A 135 1.48 -6.26 -6.71
N SER A 136 1.03 -5.13 -6.16
CA SER A 136 -0.30 -4.99 -5.54
C SER A 136 -1.41 -5.27 -6.54
N VAL A 137 -1.27 -4.79 -7.78
CA VAL A 137 -2.19 -5.11 -8.87
C VAL A 137 -2.12 -6.59 -9.23
N ARG A 138 -0.91 -7.16 -9.37
CA ARG A 138 -0.71 -8.58 -9.67
C ARG A 138 -1.30 -9.48 -8.57
N VAL A 139 -1.21 -9.10 -7.30
CA VAL A 139 -1.84 -9.81 -6.17
C VAL A 139 -3.35 -9.92 -6.38
N VAL A 140 -4.01 -8.81 -6.71
CA VAL A 140 -5.47 -8.77 -6.85
C VAL A 140 -5.98 -9.31 -8.18
N GLU A 141 -5.13 -9.39 -9.21
CA GLU A 141 -5.49 -9.94 -10.52
C GLU A 141 -5.17 -11.43 -10.68
N ARG A 142 -4.05 -11.88 -10.10
CA ARG A 142 -3.44 -13.18 -10.42
C ARG A 142 -3.14 -14.03 -9.20
N LEU A 143 -2.63 -13.48 -8.10
CA LEU A 143 -2.05 -14.33 -7.03
C LEU A 143 -3.08 -14.85 -6.02
N GLU A 144 -4.00 -13.98 -5.59
CA GLU A 144 -5.00 -14.37 -4.59
C GLU A 144 -5.95 -15.47 -5.12
N LYS A 145 -6.64 -16.15 -4.21
CA LYS A 145 -7.64 -17.18 -4.55
C LYS A 145 -7.08 -18.29 -5.47
N GLU A 146 -5.88 -18.77 -5.15
CA GLU A 146 -5.21 -19.91 -5.82
C GLU A 146 -4.98 -19.61 -7.32
N GLY A 147 -4.32 -18.49 -7.62
CA GLY A 147 -3.99 -18.15 -9.01
C GLY A 147 -5.13 -17.48 -9.80
N ARG A 148 -6.27 -17.17 -9.15
CA ARG A 148 -7.43 -16.55 -9.81
C ARG A 148 -7.49 -15.03 -9.64
N GLY A 149 -6.88 -14.47 -8.62
CA GLY A 149 -7.11 -13.08 -8.19
C GLY A 149 -8.48 -12.83 -7.57
N LEU A 150 -8.70 -11.59 -7.13
CA LEU A 150 -9.90 -11.11 -6.45
C LEU A 150 -11.00 -10.62 -7.41
N ASN A 151 -10.69 -10.47 -8.72
CA ASN A 151 -11.63 -9.97 -9.74
C ASN A 151 -12.19 -8.58 -9.40
N LEU A 152 -11.35 -7.64 -8.98
CA LEU A 152 -11.77 -6.29 -8.59
C LEU A 152 -12.23 -5.46 -9.80
N THR A 153 -12.99 -4.40 -9.55
CA THR A 153 -13.38 -3.45 -10.60
C THR A 153 -12.16 -2.72 -11.14
N TRP A 154 -12.29 -2.21 -12.35
CA TRP A 154 -11.22 -1.45 -13.01
C TRP A 154 -10.78 -0.23 -12.19
N GLU A 155 -11.71 0.49 -11.56
CA GLU A 155 -11.43 1.71 -10.80
C GLU A 155 -10.53 1.43 -9.59
N VAL A 156 -10.78 0.32 -8.89
CA VAL A 156 -9.96 -0.09 -7.75
C VAL A 156 -8.56 -0.47 -8.21
N ARG A 157 -8.44 -1.25 -9.30
CA ARG A 157 -7.15 -1.64 -9.88
C ARG A 157 -6.34 -0.43 -10.38
N ASP A 158 -6.99 0.50 -11.06
CA ASP A 158 -6.37 1.75 -11.51
C ASP A 158 -5.87 2.59 -10.34
N GLY A 159 -6.69 2.73 -9.30
CA GLY A 159 -6.31 3.42 -8.06
C GLY A 159 -5.09 2.79 -7.41
N ILE A 160 -5.07 1.45 -7.26
CA ILE A 160 -3.93 0.70 -6.71
C ILE A 160 -2.67 0.91 -7.57
N LEU A 161 -2.78 0.84 -8.89
CA LEU A 161 -1.63 1.00 -9.78
C LEU A 161 -1.03 2.42 -9.72
N ASN A 162 -1.90 3.43 -9.66
CA ASN A 162 -1.54 4.81 -9.89
C ASN A 162 -1.44 5.67 -8.61
N HIS A 163 -1.58 5.09 -7.41
CA HIS A 163 -1.52 5.83 -6.14
C HIS A 163 -0.17 6.50 -5.86
N ARG A 164 0.91 6.12 -6.55
CA ARG A 164 2.25 6.67 -6.33
C ARG A 164 2.35 8.15 -6.73
N THR A 165 3.40 8.84 -6.27
CA THR A 165 3.62 10.28 -6.56
C THR A 165 3.64 10.60 -8.06
N SER A 166 4.30 9.78 -8.88
CA SER A 166 4.35 9.94 -10.34
C SER A 166 3.16 9.32 -11.07
N GLY A 167 2.27 8.64 -10.36
CA GLY A 167 1.05 8.06 -10.90
C GLY A 167 -0.06 9.11 -10.99
N ARG A 168 -1.03 8.83 -11.86
CA ARG A 168 -2.19 9.69 -12.09
C ARG A 168 -3.45 8.82 -12.08
N PRO A 169 -4.03 8.56 -10.90
CA PRO A 169 -5.28 7.82 -10.82
C PRO A 169 -6.36 8.49 -11.66
N HIS A 170 -7.18 7.68 -12.31
CA HIS A 170 -8.24 8.16 -13.17
C HIS A 170 -9.35 8.84 -12.39
N THR A 171 -9.71 8.25 -11.24
CA THR A 171 -10.80 8.72 -10.38
C THR A 171 -10.31 9.78 -9.39
N LEU A 172 -11.22 10.64 -8.95
CA LEU A 172 -10.91 11.59 -7.87
C LEU A 172 -10.61 10.86 -6.56
N GLU A 173 -11.32 9.76 -6.30
CA GLU A 173 -11.10 8.88 -5.15
C GLU A 173 -9.67 8.32 -5.15
N GLY A 174 -9.16 7.86 -6.29
CA GLY A 174 -7.77 7.42 -6.40
C GLY A 174 -6.76 8.57 -6.16
N LYS A 175 -7.06 9.79 -6.64
CA LYS A 175 -6.23 10.97 -6.37
C LYS A 175 -6.23 11.34 -4.88
N VAL A 176 -7.36 11.17 -4.19
CA VAL A 176 -7.46 11.32 -2.73
C VAL A 176 -6.57 10.30 -2.03
N VAL A 177 -6.61 9.03 -2.42
CA VAL A 177 -5.74 8.00 -1.82
C VAL A 177 -4.26 8.31 -2.04
N ARG A 178 -3.87 8.76 -3.23
CA ARG A 178 -2.50 9.20 -3.53
C ARG A 178 -1.99 10.31 -2.60
N LEU A 179 -2.84 11.25 -2.21
CA LEU A 179 -2.44 12.28 -1.23
C LEU A 179 -2.49 11.76 0.20
N SER A 180 -3.48 10.93 0.52
CA SER A 180 -3.66 10.34 1.85
C SER A 180 -2.47 9.46 2.25
N ASP A 181 -1.93 8.68 1.31
CA ASP A 181 -0.71 7.90 1.49
C ASP A 181 0.48 8.79 1.89
N LYS A 182 0.71 9.89 1.18
CA LYS A 182 1.78 10.85 1.50
C LYS A 182 1.60 11.51 2.87
N ILE A 183 0.35 11.83 3.23
CA ILE A 183 0.02 12.45 4.52
C ILE A 183 0.29 11.46 5.65
N ALA A 184 -0.16 10.21 5.50
CA ALA A 184 0.10 9.16 6.48
C ALA A 184 1.61 8.97 6.65
N TYR A 185 2.32 8.78 5.53
CA TYR A 185 3.76 8.60 5.46
C TYR A 185 4.53 9.63 6.29
N ILE A 186 4.34 10.93 5.99
CA ILE A 186 5.07 12.01 6.67
C ILE A 186 4.81 11.98 8.18
N ASN A 187 3.56 11.83 8.60
CA ASN A 187 3.21 11.96 10.01
C ASN A 187 3.71 10.78 10.84
N HIS A 188 3.56 9.57 10.33
CA HIS A 188 3.97 8.41 11.08
C HIS A 188 5.46 8.15 11.04
N ASP A 189 6.15 8.52 9.96
CA ASP A 189 7.60 8.39 9.88
C ASP A 189 8.27 9.34 10.88
N ILE A 190 7.70 10.53 11.05
CA ILE A 190 8.13 11.47 12.08
C ILE A 190 7.92 10.84 13.46
N ASP A 191 6.73 10.29 13.75
CA ASP A 191 6.44 9.64 15.04
C ASP A 191 7.38 8.46 15.30
N ASP A 192 7.58 7.58 14.33
CA ASP A 192 8.48 6.42 14.45
C ASP A 192 9.94 6.87 14.59
N ALA A 193 10.38 7.90 13.86
CA ALA A 193 11.74 8.44 13.99
C ALA A 193 11.99 9.10 15.34
N ILE A 194 10.98 9.78 15.90
CA ILE A 194 11.04 10.33 17.25
C ILE A 194 11.11 9.20 18.29
N ARG A 195 10.28 8.15 18.16
CA ARG A 195 10.32 6.97 19.04
C ARG A 195 11.66 6.24 18.99
N ALA A 196 12.26 6.15 17.80
CA ALA A 196 13.57 5.56 17.60
C ALA A 196 14.73 6.46 18.10
N GLY A 197 14.45 7.68 18.58
CA GLY A 197 15.45 8.64 19.03
C GLY A 197 16.32 9.20 17.90
N ILE A 198 15.86 9.11 16.65
CA ILE A 198 16.58 9.60 15.47
C ILE A 198 16.38 11.11 15.31
N LEU A 199 15.19 11.60 15.65
CA LEU A 199 14.80 13.00 15.55
C LEU A 199 14.03 13.44 16.80
N THR A 200 13.93 14.74 17.03
CA THR A 200 12.90 15.34 17.89
C THR A 200 12.02 16.27 17.05
N GLU A 201 10.86 16.65 17.58
CA GLU A 201 9.93 17.55 16.90
C GLU A 201 10.59 18.91 16.57
N GLU A 202 11.48 19.40 17.45
CA GLU A 202 12.22 20.65 17.29
C GLU A 202 13.31 20.57 16.21
N MET A 203 13.72 19.36 15.80
CA MET A 203 14.67 19.17 14.70
C MET A 203 14.01 19.32 13.32
N LEU A 204 12.67 19.32 13.25
CA LEU A 204 11.96 19.55 12.01
C LEU A 204 12.13 21.02 11.56
N PRO A 205 12.39 21.28 10.27
CA PRO A 205 12.65 22.65 9.81
C PRO A 205 11.45 23.58 10.02
N SER A 206 11.65 24.65 10.80
CA SER A 206 10.59 25.62 11.11
C SER A 206 9.86 26.19 9.89
N PRO A 207 10.51 26.49 8.74
CA PRO A 207 9.78 27.00 7.57
C PRO A 207 8.69 26.05 7.04
N TYR A 208 8.73 24.77 7.39
CA TYR A 208 7.71 23.79 7.01
C TYR A 208 6.72 23.53 8.15
N THR A 209 7.18 23.46 9.39
CA THR A 209 6.29 23.26 10.56
C THR A 209 5.47 24.50 10.90
N ASP A 210 5.95 25.71 10.60
CA ASP A 210 5.17 26.95 10.73
C ASP A 210 3.95 26.97 9.78
N VAL A 211 4.05 26.26 8.64
CA VAL A 211 2.95 26.13 7.66
C VAL A 211 2.06 24.94 7.99
N LEU A 212 2.65 23.78 8.31
CA LEU A 212 1.91 22.53 8.47
C LEU A 212 1.38 22.34 9.89
N GLY A 213 2.17 22.70 10.90
CA GLY A 213 1.92 22.44 12.31
C GLY A 213 3.14 21.86 13.03
N HIS A 214 3.23 22.13 14.33
CA HIS A 214 4.31 21.68 15.22
C HIS A 214 3.95 20.41 15.99
N THR A 215 2.82 19.80 15.66
CA THR A 215 2.42 18.50 16.18
C THR A 215 1.81 17.64 15.07
N VAL A 216 1.81 16.32 15.24
CA VAL A 216 1.13 15.39 14.32
C VAL A 216 -0.33 15.78 14.10
N ARG A 217 -1.03 16.17 15.18
CA ARG A 217 -2.44 16.60 15.11
C ARG A 217 -2.62 17.85 14.25
N GLU A 218 -1.79 18.87 14.46
CA GLU A 218 -1.87 20.12 13.69
C GLU A 218 -1.56 19.87 12.21
N ARG A 219 -0.49 19.11 11.92
CA ARG A 219 -0.12 18.73 10.54
C ARG A 219 -1.24 18.01 9.80
N LEU A 220 -1.81 16.97 10.41
CA LEU A 220 -2.94 16.25 9.83
C LEU A 220 -4.11 17.18 9.56
N ASN A 221 -4.44 18.05 10.53
CA ASN A 221 -5.55 18.99 10.39
C ASN A 221 -5.33 19.93 9.20
N THR A 222 -4.16 20.60 9.14
CA THR A 222 -3.82 21.54 8.06
C THR A 222 -3.86 20.87 6.68
N LEU A 223 -3.25 19.69 6.55
CA LEU A 223 -3.17 18.96 5.28
C LEU A 223 -4.57 18.53 4.79
N ILE A 224 -5.40 17.99 5.69
CA ILE A 224 -6.75 17.53 5.34
C ILE A 224 -7.65 18.73 5.01
N HIS A 225 -7.62 19.79 5.80
CA HIS A 225 -8.37 21.02 5.54
C HIS A 225 -8.01 21.63 4.19
N SER A 226 -6.72 21.81 3.93
CA SER A 226 -6.24 22.38 2.67
C SER A 226 -6.72 21.57 1.47
N ILE A 227 -6.72 20.23 1.54
CA ILE A 227 -7.24 19.41 0.44
C ILE A 227 -8.75 19.62 0.25
N ILE A 228 -9.52 19.61 1.33
CA ILE A 228 -10.98 19.72 1.25
C ILE A 228 -11.38 21.09 0.71
N GLU A 229 -10.81 22.17 1.25
CA GLU A 229 -11.12 23.55 0.88
C GLU A 229 -10.74 23.82 -0.57
N GLU A 230 -9.57 23.35 -1.02
CA GLU A 230 -9.10 23.57 -2.38
C GLU A 230 -9.74 22.65 -3.43
N SER A 231 -10.37 21.54 -3.02
CA SER A 231 -10.98 20.58 -3.96
C SER A 231 -12.51 20.66 -4.01
N CYS A 232 -13.14 21.34 -3.05
CA CYS A 232 -14.61 21.37 -2.94
C CYS A 232 -15.26 21.95 -4.22
N GLY A 233 -16.14 21.16 -4.83
CA GLY A 233 -16.87 21.55 -6.04
C GLY A 233 -16.03 21.61 -7.32
N LYS A 234 -14.79 21.10 -7.32
CA LYS A 234 -13.88 21.10 -8.48
C LYS A 234 -13.71 19.68 -9.05
N PRO A 235 -13.40 19.53 -10.36
CA PRO A 235 -13.09 18.24 -10.98
C PRO A 235 -11.65 17.76 -10.71
N GLU A 236 -11.01 18.26 -9.64
CA GLU A 236 -9.61 18.00 -9.30
C GLU A 236 -9.43 17.92 -7.79
N ILE A 237 -8.39 17.20 -7.35
CA ILE A 237 -7.95 17.16 -5.95
C ILE A 237 -6.67 17.97 -5.83
N LEU A 238 -6.77 19.08 -5.10
CA LEU A 238 -5.74 20.11 -4.97
C LEU A 238 -5.43 20.35 -3.50
N MET A 239 -4.32 21.05 -3.24
CA MET A 239 -3.90 21.54 -1.94
C MET A 239 -3.39 22.98 -2.16
N ALA A 240 -3.45 23.81 -1.13
CA ALA A 240 -2.94 25.18 -1.23
C ALA A 240 -1.44 25.14 -1.59
N PRO A 241 -0.94 25.98 -2.52
CA PRO A 241 0.43 25.88 -3.04
C PRO A 241 1.52 25.89 -1.96
N GLU A 242 1.33 26.71 -0.93
CA GLU A 242 2.23 26.80 0.22
C GLU A 242 2.24 25.52 1.07
N VAL A 243 1.08 24.90 1.27
CA VAL A 243 0.93 23.65 2.03
C VAL A 243 1.52 22.49 1.23
N GLU A 244 1.27 22.41 -0.09
CA GLU A 244 1.85 21.38 -0.95
C GLU A 244 3.38 21.47 -0.97
N LYS A 245 3.91 22.70 -1.11
CA LYS A 245 5.35 22.95 -1.07
C LYS A 245 5.96 22.57 0.29
N ALA A 246 5.31 22.92 1.40
CA ALA A 246 5.79 22.57 2.74
C ALA A 246 5.78 21.05 2.95
N MET A 247 4.69 20.36 2.55
CA MET A 247 4.58 18.89 2.63
C MET A 247 5.68 18.21 1.82
N GLY A 248 5.89 18.64 0.57
CA GLY A 248 6.93 18.11 -0.30
C GLY A 248 8.34 18.30 0.27
N SER A 249 8.60 19.47 0.86
CA SER A 249 9.90 19.81 1.44
C SER A 249 10.17 19.05 2.74
N LEU A 250 9.16 18.90 3.61
CA LEU A 250 9.26 18.10 4.84
C LEU A 250 9.50 16.63 4.51
N ARG A 251 8.82 16.09 3.48
CA ARG A 251 9.08 14.73 3.00
C ARG A 251 10.50 14.54 2.49
N ALA A 252 11.04 15.52 1.75
CA ALA A 252 12.42 15.48 1.29
C ALA A 252 13.41 15.51 2.47
N PHE A 253 13.15 16.34 3.48
CA PHE A 253 13.92 16.35 4.73
C PHE A 253 13.92 14.99 5.43
N MET A 254 12.74 14.36 5.58
CA MET A 254 12.62 13.03 6.18
C MET A 254 13.39 11.98 5.39
N PHE A 255 13.34 12.03 4.06
CA PHE A 255 14.09 11.13 3.20
C PHE A 255 15.62 11.22 3.42
N GLU A 256 16.17 12.44 3.51
CA GLU A 256 17.61 12.61 3.74
C GLU A 256 18.02 12.24 5.18
N ASN A 257 17.22 12.56 6.19
CA ASN A 257 17.64 12.43 7.59
C ASN A 257 17.25 11.10 8.25
N VAL A 258 16.14 10.49 7.84
CA VAL A 258 15.67 9.21 8.39
C VAL A 258 16.00 8.07 7.43
N TYR A 259 15.73 8.24 6.14
CA TYR A 259 15.86 7.14 5.18
C TYR A 259 17.27 6.95 4.63
N LYS A 260 18.14 7.96 4.58
CA LYS A 260 19.52 7.78 4.09
C LYS A 260 20.56 7.59 5.19
N ASN A 261 20.40 8.31 6.31
CA ASN A 261 21.49 8.52 7.27
C ASN A 261 21.24 7.92 8.67
N SER A 262 20.22 7.07 8.84
CA SER A 262 19.89 6.53 10.16
C SER A 262 20.52 5.17 10.46
N VAL A 263 20.69 4.89 11.75
CA VAL A 263 21.15 3.60 12.31
C VAL A 263 20.29 2.42 11.83
N SER A 264 19.05 2.68 11.44
CA SER A 264 18.09 1.66 11.00
C SER A 264 18.47 0.93 9.71
N LYS A 265 19.34 1.52 8.88
CA LYS A 265 19.81 0.91 7.63
C LYS A 265 20.92 -0.11 7.79
N LYS A 266 21.43 -0.33 9.01
CA LYS A 266 22.51 -1.31 9.23
C LYS A 266 22.11 -2.74 8.87
N GLU A 267 20.83 -3.06 8.97
CA GLU A 267 20.29 -4.38 8.68
C GLU A 267 19.76 -4.52 7.25
N ASP A 268 19.57 -3.41 6.50
CA ASP A 268 19.09 -3.43 5.11
C ASP A 268 19.95 -4.33 4.21
N PRO A 269 21.30 -4.27 4.23
CA PRO A 269 22.10 -5.15 3.39
C PRO A 269 21.92 -6.64 3.72
N LYS A 270 21.68 -6.98 5.00
CA LYS A 270 21.42 -8.37 5.40
C LYS A 270 20.06 -8.83 4.93
N ALA A 271 19.03 -7.98 5.08
CA ALA A 271 17.68 -8.26 4.59
C ALA A 271 17.66 -8.41 3.06
N GLN A 272 18.41 -7.56 2.35
CA GLN A 272 18.57 -7.65 0.91
C GLN A 272 19.24 -8.97 0.51
N GLN A 273 20.39 -9.29 1.10
CA GLN A 273 21.12 -10.53 0.80
C GLN A 273 20.25 -11.77 1.07
N LEU A 274 19.52 -11.77 2.19
CA LEU A 274 18.59 -12.83 2.55
C LEU A 274 17.57 -13.09 1.43
N LEU A 275 16.94 -12.04 0.89
CA LEU A 275 15.96 -12.21 -0.19
C LEU A 275 16.61 -12.61 -1.52
N VAL A 276 17.83 -12.14 -1.81
CA VAL A 276 18.62 -12.55 -2.98
C VAL A 276 18.93 -14.05 -2.93
N ASP A 277 19.35 -14.54 -1.77
CA ASP A 277 19.68 -15.95 -1.57
C ASP A 277 18.43 -16.82 -1.68
N LEU A 278 17.31 -16.41 -1.07
CA LEU A 278 16.01 -17.08 -1.24
C LEU A 278 15.59 -17.11 -2.71
N PHE A 279 15.79 -16.02 -3.44
CA PHE A 279 15.47 -15.94 -4.87
C PHE A 279 16.30 -16.94 -5.68
N GLY A 280 17.62 -16.98 -5.46
CA GLY A 280 18.49 -17.95 -6.12
C GLY A 280 18.10 -19.39 -5.82
N TYR A 281 17.84 -19.72 -4.55
CA TYR A 281 17.42 -21.06 -4.15
C TYR A 281 16.13 -21.50 -4.84
N TYR A 282 15.07 -20.71 -4.78
CA TYR A 282 13.78 -21.09 -5.37
C TYR A 282 13.79 -21.06 -6.90
N LEU A 283 14.71 -20.32 -7.52
CA LEU A 283 14.90 -20.37 -8.98
C LEU A 283 15.49 -21.72 -9.42
N ASP A 284 16.42 -22.28 -8.64
CA ASP A 284 16.98 -23.61 -8.87
C ASP A 284 16.02 -24.74 -8.42
N HIS A 285 15.14 -24.47 -7.46
CA HIS A 285 14.25 -25.44 -6.83
C HIS A 285 12.76 -25.09 -7.00
N VAL A 286 12.34 -24.71 -8.22
CA VAL A 286 10.95 -24.31 -8.50
C VAL A 286 9.89 -25.35 -8.13
N ASP A 287 10.27 -26.63 -8.07
CA ASP A 287 9.38 -27.73 -7.69
C ASP A 287 8.94 -27.67 -6.21
N GLU A 288 9.75 -27.03 -5.36
CA GLU A 288 9.47 -26.81 -3.94
C GLU A 288 8.49 -25.66 -3.68
N LEU A 289 8.18 -24.85 -4.71
CA LEU A 289 7.18 -23.79 -4.59
C LEU A 289 5.79 -24.39 -4.32
N PRO A 290 4.93 -23.67 -3.56
CA PRO A 290 3.56 -24.10 -3.34
C PRO A 290 2.80 -24.27 -4.67
N GLY A 291 1.85 -25.21 -4.72
CA GLY A 291 1.14 -25.57 -5.96
C GLY A 291 0.49 -24.39 -6.69
N GLU A 292 -0.05 -23.41 -5.95
CA GLU A 292 -0.66 -22.20 -6.54
C GLU A 292 0.32 -21.37 -7.38
N TYR A 293 1.62 -21.37 -7.05
CA TYR A 293 2.66 -20.69 -7.82
C TYR A 293 3.08 -21.50 -9.05
N LYS A 294 3.13 -22.83 -8.91
CA LYS A 294 3.42 -23.71 -10.06
C LYS A 294 2.37 -23.59 -11.16
N MET A 295 1.10 -23.46 -10.78
CA MET A 295 0.01 -23.19 -11.73
C MET A 295 0.19 -21.88 -12.51
N LEU A 296 0.86 -20.86 -11.95
CA LEU A 296 1.12 -19.61 -12.66
C LEU A 296 2.15 -19.82 -13.78
N MET A 297 3.15 -20.69 -13.56
CA MET A 297 4.10 -21.07 -14.61
C MET A 297 3.39 -21.81 -15.76
N ASP A 298 2.46 -22.71 -15.45
CA ASP A 298 1.65 -23.41 -16.45
C ASP A 298 0.77 -22.46 -17.27
N GLN A 299 0.41 -21.30 -16.68
CA GLN A 299 -0.34 -20.23 -17.34
C GLN A 299 0.55 -19.26 -18.13
N GLY A 300 1.86 -19.49 -18.19
CA GLY A 300 2.82 -18.74 -19.00
C GLY A 300 3.63 -17.69 -18.25
N ASP A 301 3.51 -17.56 -16.93
CA ASP A 301 4.41 -16.69 -16.16
C ASP A 301 5.83 -17.31 -16.10
N SER A 302 6.86 -16.45 -16.14
CA SER A 302 8.25 -16.91 -16.07
C SER A 302 8.59 -17.50 -14.70
N LYS A 303 9.58 -18.40 -14.63
CA LYS A 303 10.10 -18.93 -13.35
C LYS A 303 10.53 -17.79 -12.42
N GLU A 304 11.26 -16.81 -12.95
CA GLU A 304 11.72 -15.66 -12.18
C GLU A 304 10.56 -14.85 -11.60
N ARG A 305 9.51 -14.59 -12.39
CA ARG A 305 8.33 -13.86 -11.92
C ARG A 305 7.62 -14.61 -10.80
N VAL A 306 7.43 -15.92 -10.96
CA VAL A 306 6.72 -16.75 -9.98
C VAL A 306 7.50 -16.88 -8.67
N VAL A 307 8.83 -17.01 -8.73
CA VAL A 307 9.70 -16.97 -7.55
C VAL A 307 9.62 -15.60 -6.86
N CYS A 308 9.66 -14.52 -7.65
CA CYS A 308 9.51 -13.16 -7.17
C CYS A 308 8.16 -12.95 -6.45
N ASP A 309 7.07 -13.47 -7.02
CA ASP A 309 5.73 -13.42 -6.42
C ASP A 309 5.67 -14.13 -5.07
N TYR A 310 6.27 -15.31 -4.98
CA TYR A 310 6.30 -16.10 -3.75
C TYR A 310 7.07 -15.38 -2.64
N ILE A 311 8.26 -14.87 -2.95
CA ILE A 311 9.11 -14.16 -1.99
C ILE A 311 8.47 -12.83 -1.56
N ALA A 312 7.95 -12.05 -2.50
CA ALA A 312 7.22 -10.82 -2.18
C ALA A 312 5.99 -11.09 -1.29
N GLY A 313 5.36 -12.26 -1.47
CA GLY A 313 4.21 -12.70 -0.70
C GLY A 313 4.51 -13.11 0.76
N MET A 314 5.78 -13.30 1.14
CA MET A 314 6.16 -13.69 2.52
C MET A 314 5.94 -12.57 3.53
N SER A 315 5.82 -12.89 4.82
CA SER A 315 6.01 -11.93 5.92
C SER A 315 7.48 -11.86 6.32
N ASP A 316 7.87 -10.84 7.10
CA ASP A 316 9.27 -10.66 7.51
C ASP A 316 9.78 -11.87 8.30
N SER A 317 9.02 -12.31 9.30
CA SER A 317 9.38 -13.49 10.12
C SER A 317 9.45 -14.77 9.29
N TYR A 318 8.51 -14.98 8.37
CA TYR A 318 8.49 -16.17 7.53
C TYR A 318 9.69 -16.21 6.57
N ALA A 319 10.10 -15.05 6.03
CA ALA A 319 11.30 -14.95 5.21
C ALA A 319 12.56 -15.29 6.02
N ILE A 320 12.67 -14.78 7.26
CA ILE A 320 13.78 -15.09 8.18
C ILE A 320 13.83 -16.58 8.53
N ASP A 321 12.68 -17.16 8.91
CA ASP A 321 12.58 -18.57 9.28
C ASP A 321 12.92 -19.48 8.10
N THR A 322 12.41 -19.16 6.90
CA THR A 322 12.69 -19.89 5.66
C THR A 322 14.17 -19.84 5.33
N PHE A 323 14.79 -18.66 5.38
CA PHE A 323 16.22 -18.51 5.14
C PHE A 323 17.04 -19.30 6.17
N THR A 324 16.68 -19.22 7.45
CA THR A 324 17.38 -19.94 8.53
C THR A 324 17.34 -21.45 8.29
N ASN A 325 16.19 -21.99 7.91
CA ASN A 325 16.05 -23.43 7.66
C ASN A 325 16.83 -23.91 6.43
N LEU A 326 16.97 -23.06 5.40
CA LEU A 326 17.63 -23.43 4.14
C LEU A 326 19.15 -23.25 4.18
N PHE A 327 19.62 -22.17 4.80
CA PHE A 327 21.03 -21.75 4.68
C PHE A 327 21.83 -21.83 5.98
N VAL A 328 21.17 -21.91 7.15
CA VAL A 328 21.87 -21.97 8.44
C VAL A 328 21.94 -23.41 8.93
N PRO A 329 23.14 -24.01 9.07
CA PRO A 329 23.28 -25.36 9.58
C PRO A 329 22.70 -25.48 11.01
N GLN A 330 21.84 -26.46 11.23
CA GLN A 330 21.32 -26.73 12.57
C GLN A 330 22.26 -27.66 13.33
N ALA A 331 22.66 -27.24 14.54
CA ALA A 331 23.38 -28.11 15.47
C ALA A 331 22.51 -29.32 15.83
N TRP A 332 23.11 -30.51 15.87
CA TRP A 332 22.41 -31.72 16.27
C TRP A 332 21.88 -31.56 17.70
N LYS A 333 20.56 -31.62 17.86
CA LYS A 333 19.92 -31.74 19.17
C LYS A 333 19.88 -33.23 19.52
N ASN A 334 20.78 -33.65 20.41
CA ASN A 334 20.73 -34.97 21.05
C ASN A 334 19.51 -35.10 21.97
#